data_AF-A0A409Y7H1-F1
#
_entry.id   AF-A0A409Y7H1-F1
#
_cell.length_a   1.000
_cell.length_b   1.000
_cell.length_c   1.000
_cell.angle_alpha   90.00
_cell.angle_beta   90.00
_cell.angle_gamma   90.00
#
_symmetry.space_group_name_H-M   'P 1'
#
loop_
_entity.id
_entity.type
_entity.pdbx_description
1 polymer ?
#
loop_
_entity_poly.entity_id
_entity_poly.type
_entity_poly.pdbx_seq_one_letter_code
_entity_poly.pdbx_strand_id
1 'polypeptide(L)'
;MPARLPSTKRAKISNDVLIAILEKMDSISLFNTCLAFERVYYLVMQVQSLRYKYELVRNGFKDGQLSHRARPPFHRLQLLLNFKKSWPKLSWSAEQKERIPLHRSFGVSGGFCYHSGTQSITISELPTFRIERPNGQTRHLKYNTTPQADCIAIDALQSLIVVVQTISGPDGSIELRLKVRNLWTFEKHPGTASALRSYLTHVNNSNLPVERTSAIISGNYLVVTIEFSGGVARHLLVDWRTHESMWHDDQDVVILNSGRMLGVLKVHGRLVLHLYNIADVRKREVLREYELPPIWADAIMKFARNTAPSSHYAAASKAMFYTDPDTRVLMLTAKFPGSNPNTPLYWMFASESFFRPTQHADRRSVRWQDLLQFCLVKELSANQVVGSPQVVGSRVVYLEKNGMRGPHGSEHSRLCGITFSRSTEPQPPQSKQWAKSGMYSSLSVFEVVREFSESVTGGLPVEDVQVTEDNIILLLKKIPDWKPINILTFGEPVTPHAVQYHPAL
;
A
#
# COMPACT_ATOMS: atom_id res chain seq x y z
N MET A 1 -46.35 7.65 47.46
CA MET A 1 -44.93 7.35 47.11
C MET A 1 -44.89 5.98 46.45
N PRO A 2 -44.38 5.83 45.22
CA PRO A 2 -44.28 4.51 44.60
C PRO A 2 -43.16 3.72 45.29
N ALA A 3 -43.49 2.52 45.76
CA ALA A 3 -42.55 1.59 46.38
C ALA A 3 -41.43 1.23 45.38
N ARG A 4 -40.19 1.52 45.74
CA ARG A 4 -39.01 0.98 45.03
C ARG A 4 -38.99 -0.53 45.26
N LEU A 5 -39.32 -1.30 44.21
CA LEU A 5 -39.10 -2.74 44.21
C LEU A 5 -37.61 -3.01 44.50
N PRO A 6 -37.28 -3.96 45.39
CA PRO A 6 -35.89 -4.34 45.62
C PRO A 6 -35.32 -4.84 44.29
N SER A 7 -34.24 -4.21 43.82
CA SER A 7 -33.57 -4.62 42.60
C SER A 7 -33.10 -6.06 42.76
N THR A 8 -33.87 -6.98 42.20
CA THR A 8 -33.53 -8.40 42.08
C THR A 8 -32.10 -8.52 41.57
N LYS A 9 -31.28 -9.29 42.29
CA LYS A 9 -29.90 -9.66 41.94
C LYS A 9 -29.83 -9.88 40.42
N ARG A 10 -29.17 -8.97 39.69
CA ARG A 10 -29.03 -9.08 38.24
C ARG A 10 -28.34 -10.41 37.94
N ALA A 11 -29.03 -11.31 37.24
CA ALA A 11 -28.46 -12.58 36.81
C ALA A 11 -27.19 -12.29 35.99
N LYS A 12 -26.03 -12.70 36.53
CA LYS A 12 -24.73 -12.48 35.89
C LYS A 12 -24.40 -13.73 35.08
N ILE A 13 -24.26 -13.58 33.77
CA ILE A 13 -23.71 -14.63 32.90
C ILE A 13 -22.31 -14.98 33.42
N SER A 14 -22.00 -16.27 33.61
CA SER A 14 -20.68 -16.72 34.04
C SER A 14 -19.60 -16.33 33.02
N ASN A 15 -18.34 -16.21 33.47
CA ASN A 15 -17.25 -15.85 32.56
C ASN A 15 -17.05 -16.92 31.47
N ASP A 16 -17.19 -18.20 31.78
CA ASP A 16 -16.98 -19.28 30.81
C ASP A 16 -18.01 -19.26 29.68
N VAL A 17 -19.29 -19.05 30.03
CA VAL A 17 -20.36 -18.90 29.02
C VAL A 17 -20.11 -17.66 28.18
N LEU A 18 -19.67 -16.56 28.80
CA LEU A 18 -19.35 -15.34 28.08
C LEU A 18 -18.16 -15.54 27.13
N ILE A 19 -17.08 -16.21 27.55
CA ILE A 19 -15.94 -16.56 26.68
C ILE A 19 -16.44 -17.38 25.48
N ALA A 20 -17.25 -18.42 25.72
CA ALA A 20 -17.77 -19.28 24.67
C ALA A 20 -18.59 -18.50 23.61
N ILE A 21 -19.38 -17.52 24.05
CA ILE A 21 -20.11 -16.61 23.15
C ILE A 21 -19.13 -15.73 22.36
N LEU A 22 -18.20 -15.07 23.05
CA LEU A 22 -17.24 -14.15 22.43
C LEU A 22 -16.32 -14.85 21.41
N GLU A 23 -15.99 -16.12 21.61
CA GLU A 23 -15.18 -16.89 20.67
C GLU A 23 -15.88 -17.12 19.33
N LYS A 24 -17.21 -17.14 19.32
CA LYS A 24 -18.02 -17.29 18.10
C LYS A 24 -18.29 -15.98 17.38
N MET A 25 -18.02 -14.83 18.00
CA MET A 25 -18.17 -13.53 17.36
C MET A 25 -17.09 -13.30 16.30
N ASP A 26 -17.46 -12.59 15.23
CA ASP A 26 -16.49 -12.03 14.30
C ASP A 26 -15.67 -10.93 15.00
N SER A 27 -14.48 -10.66 14.47
CA SER A 27 -13.53 -9.76 15.14
C SER A 27 -14.05 -8.32 15.27
N ILE A 28 -14.88 -7.84 14.33
CA ILE A 28 -15.41 -6.47 14.36
C ILE A 28 -16.48 -6.37 15.44
N SER A 29 -17.41 -7.32 15.50
CA SER A 29 -18.43 -7.37 16.55
C SER A 29 -17.80 -7.50 17.94
N LEU A 30 -16.74 -8.33 18.07
CA LEU A 30 -15.99 -8.45 19.32
C LEU A 30 -15.36 -7.12 19.73
N PHE A 31 -14.70 -6.42 18.79
CA PHE A 31 -14.08 -5.12 19.04
C PHE A 31 -15.11 -4.08 19.52
N ASN A 32 -16.25 -3.96 18.82
CA ASN A 32 -17.32 -3.04 19.20
C ASN A 32 -17.92 -3.40 20.58
N THR A 33 -18.03 -4.70 20.89
CA THR A 33 -18.53 -5.16 22.19
C THR A 33 -17.56 -4.80 23.31
N CYS A 34 -16.24 -4.89 23.09
CA CYS A 34 -15.24 -4.42 24.05
C CYS A 34 -15.34 -2.91 24.33
N LEU A 35 -15.64 -2.11 23.30
CA LEU A 35 -15.85 -0.66 23.46
C LEU A 35 -17.11 -0.35 24.29
N ALA A 36 -18.16 -1.15 24.12
CA ALA A 36 -19.43 -0.95 24.83
C ALA A 36 -19.42 -1.51 26.27
N PHE A 37 -18.68 -2.59 26.53
CA PHE A 37 -18.73 -3.32 27.81
C PHE A 37 -17.33 -3.55 28.39
N GLU A 38 -17.00 -2.78 29.44
CA GLU A 38 -15.73 -2.85 30.15
C GLU A 38 -15.41 -4.27 30.69
N ARG A 39 -16.41 -4.97 31.24
CA ARG A 39 -16.25 -6.37 31.70
C ARG A 39 -15.80 -7.29 30.57
N VAL A 40 -16.37 -7.11 29.36
CA VAL A 40 -15.99 -7.91 28.19
C VAL A 40 -14.56 -7.58 27.80
N TYR A 41 -14.18 -6.31 27.77
CA TYR A 41 -12.80 -5.90 27.50
C TYR A 41 -11.79 -6.58 28.43
N TYR A 42 -12.00 -6.52 29.75
CA TYR A 42 -11.11 -7.17 30.71
C TYR A 42 -10.98 -8.67 30.50
N LEU A 43 -12.10 -9.35 30.21
CA LEU A 43 -12.12 -10.78 29.92
C LEU A 43 -11.37 -11.11 28.62
N VAL A 44 -11.59 -10.32 27.57
CA VAL A 44 -10.92 -10.47 26.27
C VAL A 44 -9.41 -10.27 26.42
N MET A 45 -8.96 -9.36 27.29
CA MET A 45 -7.53 -9.16 27.56
C MET A 45 -6.85 -10.33 28.29
N GLN A 46 -7.62 -11.16 29.01
CA GLN A 46 -7.12 -12.34 29.72
C GLN A 46 -7.04 -13.59 28.84
N VAL A 47 -7.90 -13.70 27.81
CA VAL A 47 -7.95 -14.86 26.92
C VAL A 47 -7.21 -14.56 25.62
N GLN A 48 -6.12 -15.28 25.35
CA GLN A 48 -5.22 -14.98 24.23
C GLN A 48 -5.88 -15.03 22.84
N SER A 49 -6.79 -16.00 22.61
CA SER A 49 -7.54 -16.13 21.35
C SER A 49 -8.43 -14.90 21.09
N LEU A 50 -9.16 -14.45 22.11
CA LEU A 50 -10.01 -13.26 22.04
C LEU A 50 -9.18 -11.99 21.92
N ARG A 51 -8.10 -11.86 22.70
CA ARG A 51 -7.17 -10.73 22.62
C ARG A 51 -6.56 -10.58 21.24
N TYR A 52 -6.21 -11.70 20.59
CA TYR A 52 -5.71 -11.70 19.23
C TYR A 52 -6.73 -11.12 18.25
N LYS A 53 -7.98 -11.59 18.26
CA LYS A 53 -9.06 -11.04 17.43
C LYS A 53 -9.28 -9.55 17.66
N TYR A 54 -9.27 -9.12 18.93
CA TYR A 54 -9.41 -7.71 19.30
C TYR A 54 -8.25 -6.86 18.76
N GLU A 55 -7.01 -7.29 18.96
CA GLU A 55 -5.83 -6.56 18.50
C GLU A 55 -5.73 -6.54 16.97
N LEU A 56 -6.21 -7.56 16.25
CA LEU A 56 -6.29 -7.50 14.79
C LEU A 56 -7.10 -6.28 14.33
N VAL A 57 -8.34 -6.15 14.78
CA VAL A 57 -9.23 -5.04 14.36
C VAL A 57 -8.71 -3.70 14.84
N ARG A 58 -8.23 -3.61 16.09
CA ARG A 58 -7.66 -2.38 16.65
C ARG A 58 -6.51 -1.82 15.80
N ASN A 59 -5.67 -2.69 15.26
CA ASN A 59 -4.51 -2.30 14.45
C ASN A 59 -4.76 -2.35 12.94
N GLY A 60 -6.00 -2.59 12.52
CA GLY A 60 -6.40 -2.61 11.12
C GLY A 60 -5.91 -3.82 10.33
N PHE A 61 -5.93 -5.00 10.95
CA PHE A 61 -5.60 -6.28 10.32
C PHE A 61 -6.79 -7.23 10.30
N LYS A 62 -6.73 -8.20 9.38
CA LYS A 62 -7.57 -9.40 9.34
C LYS A 62 -6.71 -10.64 9.60
N ASP A 63 -7.34 -11.65 10.20
CA ASP A 63 -6.70 -12.95 10.43
C ASP A 63 -6.41 -13.64 9.08
N GLY A 64 -5.24 -14.26 8.99
CA GLY A 64 -4.80 -14.97 7.79
C GLY A 64 -5.29 -16.42 7.75
N GLN A 65 -5.14 -17.07 6.58
CA GLN A 65 -5.62 -18.43 6.36
C GLN A 65 -4.72 -19.52 6.94
N LEU A 66 -3.54 -19.17 7.45
CA LEU A 66 -2.67 -20.17 8.10
C LEU A 66 -3.46 -20.91 9.18
N SER A 67 -3.15 -22.18 9.39
CA SER A 67 -3.89 -22.97 10.37
C SER A 67 -3.56 -22.53 11.79
N HIS A 68 -4.58 -22.40 12.65
CA HIS A 68 -4.38 -22.21 14.10
C HIS A 68 -3.68 -23.42 14.74
N ARG A 69 -3.71 -24.60 14.10
CA ARG A 69 -2.94 -25.77 14.53
C ARG A 69 -1.44 -25.58 14.32
N ALA A 70 -1.03 -24.99 13.19
CA ALA A 70 0.38 -24.78 12.87
C ALA A 70 0.98 -23.62 13.66
N ARG A 71 0.18 -22.57 13.90
CA ARG A 71 0.56 -21.42 14.74
C ARG A 71 -0.57 -21.07 15.72
N PRO A 72 -0.46 -21.51 17.00
CA PRO A 72 -1.43 -21.21 18.05
C PRO A 72 -1.67 -19.70 18.25
N PRO A 73 -2.84 -19.30 18.79
CA PRO A 73 -3.19 -17.90 19.02
C PRO A 73 -2.13 -17.10 19.80
N PHE A 74 -1.45 -17.74 20.75
CA PHE A 74 -0.35 -17.13 21.52
C PHE A 74 0.74 -16.54 20.61
N HIS A 75 1.29 -17.36 19.70
CA HIS A 75 2.38 -16.94 18.81
C HIS A 75 1.92 -15.87 17.82
N ARG A 76 0.70 -15.99 17.31
CA ARG A 76 0.12 -14.96 16.42
C ARG A 76 -0.03 -13.63 17.14
N LEU A 77 -0.53 -13.65 18.38
CA LEU A 77 -0.65 -12.48 19.22
C LEU A 77 0.72 -11.86 19.50
N GLN A 78 1.72 -12.65 19.88
CA GLN A 78 3.08 -12.15 20.13
C GLN A 78 3.66 -11.47 18.89
N LEU A 79 3.53 -12.09 17.71
CA LEU A 79 3.96 -11.51 16.45
C LEU A 79 3.24 -10.20 16.14
N LEU A 80 1.91 -10.18 16.27
CA LEU A 80 1.09 -9.00 16.04
C LEU A 80 1.48 -7.85 16.99
N LEU A 81 1.72 -8.14 18.27
CA LEU A 81 2.14 -7.14 19.25
C LEU A 81 3.54 -6.60 18.95
N ASN A 82 4.47 -7.45 18.51
CA ASN A 82 5.80 -7.00 18.07
C ASN A 82 5.68 -6.10 16.85
N PHE A 83 4.91 -6.51 15.84
CA PHE A 83 4.67 -5.73 14.64
C PHE A 83 3.99 -4.38 14.94
N LYS A 84 3.00 -4.36 15.83
CA LYS A 84 2.33 -3.16 16.35
C LYS A 84 3.33 -2.20 17.03
N LYS A 85 4.29 -2.72 17.77
CA LYS A 85 5.30 -1.91 18.47
C LYS A 85 6.35 -1.37 17.51
N SER A 86 6.76 -2.17 16.53
CA SER A 86 7.97 -1.96 15.75
C SER A 86 7.71 -1.14 14.48
N TRP A 87 6.66 -1.47 13.72
CA TRP A 87 6.37 -0.83 12.44
C TRP A 87 6.05 0.67 12.55
N PRO A 88 5.11 1.12 13.41
CA PRO A 88 4.79 2.54 13.51
C PRO A 88 5.94 3.38 14.02
N LYS A 89 6.95 2.77 14.66
CA LYS A 89 8.17 3.44 15.13
C LYS A 89 9.34 3.33 14.13
N LEU A 90 9.10 2.74 12.96
CA LEU A 90 10.10 2.41 11.96
C LEU A 90 11.26 1.58 12.54
N SER A 91 11.01 0.75 13.56
CA SER A 91 11.98 -0.15 14.18
C SER A 91 11.96 -1.51 13.49
N TRP A 92 12.82 -1.72 12.50
CA TRP A 92 12.98 -3.03 11.87
C TRP A 92 13.75 -3.99 12.78
N SER A 93 13.52 -5.29 12.59
CA SER A 93 14.11 -6.36 13.37
C SER A 93 15.25 -7.05 12.62
N ALA A 94 15.13 -7.16 11.29
CA ALA A 94 16.15 -7.77 10.44
C ALA A 94 16.49 -6.85 9.27
N GLU A 95 17.73 -6.96 8.79
CA GLU A 95 18.26 -6.20 7.67
C GLU A 95 19.01 -7.14 6.71
N GLN A 96 18.65 -7.09 5.43
CA GLN A 96 19.30 -7.83 4.35
C GLN A 96 19.84 -6.87 3.31
N LYS A 97 21.13 -6.97 2.98
CA LYS A 97 21.81 -6.11 2.00
C LYS A 97 22.01 -6.88 0.70
N GLU A 98 21.58 -6.30 -0.41
CA GLU A 98 21.76 -6.89 -1.75
C GLU A 98 22.37 -5.87 -2.73
N ARG A 99 22.82 -6.38 -3.88
CA ARG A 99 23.45 -5.58 -4.95
C ARG A 99 22.73 -5.82 -6.27
N ILE A 100 22.28 -4.75 -6.92
CA ILE A 100 21.60 -4.82 -8.22
C ILE A 100 22.52 -4.22 -9.29
N PRO A 101 22.76 -4.88 -10.43
CA PRO A 101 23.55 -4.28 -11.51
C PRO A 101 22.92 -3.00 -12.09
N LEU A 102 23.75 -2.01 -12.45
CA LEU A 102 23.36 -0.62 -12.73
C LEU A 102 22.34 -0.41 -13.88
N HIS A 103 22.40 -1.23 -14.94
CA HIS A 103 21.60 -1.06 -16.15
C HIS A 103 20.26 -1.81 -16.12
N ARG A 104 19.73 -2.05 -14.91
CA ARG A 104 18.53 -2.86 -14.72
C ARG A 104 17.40 -2.02 -14.15
N SER A 105 16.21 -2.17 -14.72
CA SER A 105 15.00 -1.68 -14.05
C SER A 105 14.83 -2.47 -12.76
N PHE A 106 14.50 -1.79 -11.66
CA PHE A 106 14.21 -2.41 -10.37
C PHE A 106 12.81 -2.03 -9.91
N GLY A 107 12.13 -2.95 -9.26
CA GLY A 107 10.86 -2.66 -8.61
C GLY A 107 10.49 -3.70 -7.57
N VAL A 108 9.38 -3.43 -6.90
CA VAL A 108 8.80 -4.31 -5.88
C VAL A 108 7.36 -4.57 -6.28
N SER A 109 6.95 -5.85 -6.31
CA SER A 109 5.57 -6.24 -6.59
C SER A 109 5.23 -7.56 -5.93
N GLY A 110 4.04 -7.67 -5.34
CA GLY A 110 3.49 -8.94 -4.87
C GLY A 110 4.32 -9.66 -3.80
N GLY A 111 5.11 -8.93 -3.00
CA GLY A 111 6.02 -9.52 -2.01
C GLY A 111 7.37 -9.97 -2.58
N PHE A 112 7.72 -9.53 -3.79
CA PHE A 112 9.00 -9.79 -4.42
C PHE A 112 9.69 -8.48 -4.78
N CYS A 113 11.01 -8.46 -4.72
CA CYS A 113 11.80 -7.51 -5.50
C CYS A 113 12.15 -8.14 -6.85
N TYR A 114 12.24 -7.33 -7.88
CA TYR A 114 12.64 -7.79 -9.20
C TYR A 114 13.63 -6.82 -9.82
N HIS A 115 14.48 -7.35 -10.71
CA HIS A 115 15.22 -6.53 -11.63
C HIS A 115 15.24 -7.13 -13.05
N SER A 116 15.09 -6.31 -14.08
CA SER A 116 15.20 -6.76 -15.47
C SER A 116 16.59 -6.45 -16.01
N GLY A 117 17.32 -7.49 -16.43
CA GLY A 117 18.45 -7.36 -17.35
C GLY A 117 17.99 -7.34 -18.81
N THR A 118 18.96 -7.33 -19.73
CA THR A 118 18.72 -7.28 -21.19
C THR A 118 17.92 -8.47 -21.72
N GLN A 119 18.16 -9.67 -21.17
CA GLN A 119 17.56 -10.93 -21.64
C GLN A 119 16.98 -11.78 -20.52
N SER A 120 17.00 -11.30 -19.28
CA SER A 120 16.46 -12.06 -18.15
C SER A 120 15.89 -11.15 -17.08
N ILE A 121 14.91 -11.67 -16.37
CA ILE A 121 14.37 -11.09 -15.17
C ILE A 121 14.81 -11.97 -14.00
N THR A 122 15.29 -11.34 -12.94
CA THR A 122 15.51 -12.00 -11.66
C THR A 122 14.52 -11.47 -10.65
N ILE A 123 13.96 -12.37 -9.85
CA ILE A 123 12.92 -12.09 -8.87
C ILE A 123 13.36 -12.75 -7.56
N SER A 124 13.35 -12.00 -6.46
CA SER A 124 13.65 -12.52 -5.13
C SER A 124 12.46 -12.26 -4.21
N GLU A 125 11.99 -13.30 -3.54
CA GLU A 125 10.94 -13.23 -2.51
C GLU A 125 11.46 -12.39 -1.35
N LEU A 126 10.66 -11.44 -0.88
CA LEU A 126 11.03 -10.62 0.27
C LEU A 126 10.84 -11.42 1.58
N PRO A 127 11.73 -11.26 2.56
CA PRO A 127 11.60 -11.90 3.86
C PRO A 127 10.35 -11.41 4.61
N THR A 128 9.68 -12.32 5.32
CA THR A 128 8.51 -11.98 6.14
C THR A 128 8.39 -12.94 7.31
N PHE A 129 8.17 -12.39 8.51
CA PHE A 129 7.94 -13.18 9.73
C PHE A 129 6.49 -13.66 9.85
N ARG A 130 5.60 -13.25 8.95
CA ARG A 130 4.19 -13.60 8.99
C ARG A 130 3.87 -14.94 8.34
N ILE A 131 4.81 -15.55 7.62
CA ILE A 131 4.63 -16.87 7.00
C ILE A 131 5.28 -17.97 7.83
N GLU A 132 4.95 -19.24 7.54
CA GLU A 132 5.52 -20.38 8.27
C GLU A 132 7.00 -20.66 7.96
N ARG A 133 7.56 -19.98 6.96
CA ARG A 133 8.92 -20.21 6.48
C ARG A 133 9.93 -19.28 7.18
N PRO A 134 11.14 -19.76 7.56
CA PRO A 134 12.22 -18.90 8.01
C PRO A 134 12.65 -17.89 6.94
N ASN A 135 13.06 -16.69 7.36
CA ASN A 135 13.53 -15.63 6.45
C ASN A 135 14.72 -16.05 5.58
N GLY A 136 15.54 -17.01 6.02
CA GLY A 136 16.68 -17.51 5.24
C GLY A 136 16.29 -18.42 4.06
N GLN A 137 15.00 -18.70 3.85
CA GLN A 137 14.51 -19.59 2.79
C GLN A 137 13.62 -18.85 1.77
N THR A 138 13.99 -17.61 1.42
CA THR A 138 13.35 -16.85 0.33
C THR A 138 13.57 -17.55 -1.00
N ARG A 139 12.56 -17.51 -1.88
CA ARG A 139 12.69 -18.03 -3.25
C ARG A 139 13.41 -17.02 -4.14
N HIS A 140 14.30 -17.52 -5.00
CA HIS A 140 14.96 -16.75 -6.03
C HIS A 140 14.67 -17.39 -7.38
N LEU A 141 14.08 -16.62 -8.27
CA LEU A 141 13.63 -17.05 -9.58
C LEU A 141 14.36 -16.25 -10.66
N LYS A 142 14.71 -16.92 -11.76
CA LYS A 142 15.31 -16.25 -12.92
C LYS A 142 14.64 -16.78 -14.18
N TYR A 143 14.14 -15.88 -15.00
CA TYR A 143 13.44 -16.19 -16.23
C TYR A 143 14.08 -15.47 -17.41
N ASN A 144 14.14 -16.14 -18.56
CA ASN A 144 14.60 -15.51 -19.78
C ASN A 144 13.46 -14.67 -20.37
N THR A 145 13.74 -13.41 -20.63
CA THR A 145 12.79 -12.46 -21.21
C THR A 145 13.46 -11.67 -22.30
N THR A 146 13.08 -11.98 -23.54
CA THR A 146 13.46 -11.20 -24.72
C THR A 146 12.18 -10.65 -25.36
N PRO A 147 12.08 -9.32 -25.63
CA PRO A 147 13.04 -8.27 -25.24
C PRO A 147 13.07 -7.98 -23.73
N GLN A 148 13.87 -7.00 -23.30
CA GLN A 148 13.91 -6.50 -21.91
C GLN A 148 12.52 -6.05 -21.44
N ALA A 149 12.23 -6.21 -20.14
CA ALA A 149 11.00 -5.74 -19.54
C ALA A 149 11.14 -4.32 -19.00
N ASP A 150 10.16 -3.46 -19.28
CA ASP A 150 10.11 -2.11 -18.73
C ASP A 150 9.58 -2.14 -17.29
N CYS A 151 8.53 -2.92 -17.06
CA CYS A 151 8.01 -3.17 -15.73
C CYS A 151 7.41 -4.58 -15.58
N ILE A 152 7.21 -4.96 -14.32
CA ILE A 152 6.69 -6.27 -13.94
C ILE A 152 5.63 -6.06 -12.86
N ALA A 153 4.50 -6.74 -13.00
CA ALA A 153 3.53 -6.87 -11.94
C ALA A 153 3.40 -8.34 -11.53
N ILE A 154 3.39 -8.60 -10.23
CA ILE A 154 3.33 -9.94 -9.64
C ILE A 154 2.13 -9.99 -8.69
N ASP A 155 1.30 -11.02 -8.86
CA ASP A 155 0.27 -11.43 -7.91
C ASP A 155 0.54 -12.88 -7.50
N ALA A 156 1.21 -13.04 -6.36
CA ALA A 156 1.63 -14.34 -5.84
C ALA A 156 0.44 -15.25 -5.46
N LEU A 157 -0.70 -14.66 -5.10
CA LEU A 157 -1.91 -15.39 -4.69
C LEU A 157 -2.51 -16.13 -5.88
N GLN A 158 -2.44 -15.51 -7.06
CA GLN A 158 -2.89 -16.10 -8.31
C GLN A 158 -1.77 -16.86 -9.03
N SER A 159 -0.55 -16.90 -8.47
CA SER A 159 0.64 -17.39 -9.17
C SER A 159 0.83 -16.72 -10.54
N LEU A 160 0.59 -15.41 -10.60
CA LEU A 160 0.59 -14.61 -11.81
C LEU A 160 1.80 -13.67 -11.84
N ILE A 161 2.48 -13.64 -12.98
CA ILE A 161 3.44 -12.59 -13.33
C ILE A 161 3.08 -12.01 -14.69
N VAL A 162 2.99 -10.68 -14.76
CA VAL A 162 2.78 -9.93 -15.99
C VAL A 162 4.05 -9.14 -16.29
N VAL A 163 4.64 -9.41 -17.44
CA VAL A 163 5.80 -8.67 -17.95
C VAL A 163 5.32 -7.70 -19.02
N VAL A 164 5.64 -6.42 -18.85
CA VAL A 164 5.23 -5.33 -19.75
C VAL A 164 6.43 -4.85 -20.55
N GLN A 165 6.20 -4.66 -21.84
CA GLN A 165 7.18 -4.15 -22.79
C GLN A 165 6.54 -3.07 -23.62
N THR A 166 7.27 -2.00 -23.86
CA THR A 166 6.84 -0.79 -24.56
C THR A 166 7.72 -0.67 -25.80
N ILE A 167 7.10 -0.72 -26.96
CA ILE A 167 7.80 -0.66 -28.25
C ILE A 167 7.33 0.61 -28.94
N SER A 168 8.26 1.53 -29.20
CA SER A 168 7.97 2.76 -29.94
C SER A 168 7.96 2.48 -31.44
N GLY A 169 6.86 2.83 -32.11
CA GLY A 169 6.69 2.75 -33.55
C GLY A 169 7.23 3.99 -34.27
N PRO A 170 7.52 3.89 -35.58
CA PRO A 170 8.09 4.98 -36.37
C PRO A 170 7.13 6.15 -36.59
N ASP A 171 5.82 5.91 -36.46
CA ASP A 171 4.73 6.89 -36.57
C ASP A 171 4.38 7.57 -35.24
N GLY A 172 5.19 7.34 -34.19
CA GLY A 172 4.90 7.77 -32.83
C GLY A 172 3.81 6.95 -32.13
N SER A 173 3.36 5.85 -32.74
CA SER A 173 2.53 4.86 -32.04
C SER A 173 3.36 4.15 -30.98
N ILE A 174 2.68 3.66 -29.95
CA ILE A 174 3.33 2.86 -28.90
C ILE A 174 2.57 1.55 -28.78
N GLU A 175 3.31 0.46 -28.96
CA GLU A 175 2.82 -0.89 -28.73
C GLU A 175 3.19 -1.31 -27.30
N LEU A 176 2.18 -1.55 -26.48
CA LEU A 176 2.31 -2.27 -25.22
C LEU A 176 2.15 -3.76 -25.46
N ARG A 177 3.18 -4.52 -25.13
CA ARG A 177 3.19 -5.97 -25.20
C ARG A 177 3.18 -6.56 -23.79
N LEU A 178 2.10 -7.29 -23.47
CA LEU A 178 1.87 -7.93 -22.18
C LEU A 178 2.10 -9.43 -22.29
N LYS A 179 3.02 -9.96 -21.48
CA LYS A 179 3.21 -11.40 -21.29
C LYS A 179 2.58 -11.83 -19.98
N VAL A 180 1.49 -12.60 -20.06
CA VAL A 180 0.72 -13.09 -18.90
C VAL A 180 1.14 -14.53 -18.60
N ARG A 181 1.97 -14.72 -17.56
CA ARG A 181 2.67 -15.98 -17.27
C ARG A 181 2.40 -16.49 -15.86
N ASN A 182 2.66 -17.77 -15.65
CA ASN A 182 2.70 -18.36 -14.32
C ASN A 182 3.98 -17.88 -13.58
N LEU A 183 3.84 -17.40 -12.35
CA LEU A 183 4.95 -16.86 -11.55
C LEU A 183 6.05 -17.90 -11.32
N TRP A 184 5.71 -19.19 -11.18
CA TRP A 184 6.65 -20.23 -10.77
C TRP A 184 7.31 -20.93 -11.95
N THR A 185 6.55 -21.19 -13.04
CA THR A 185 7.06 -21.90 -14.23
C THR A 185 7.40 -20.96 -15.39
N PHE A 186 6.91 -19.73 -15.37
CA PHE A 186 6.99 -18.76 -16.47
C PHE A 186 6.34 -19.21 -17.79
N GLU A 187 5.56 -20.29 -17.75
CA GLU A 187 4.72 -20.75 -18.85
C GLU A 187 3.48 -19.87 -18.98
N LYS A 188 2.66 -20.10 -20.01
CA LYS A 188 1.36 -19.43 -20.15
C LYS A 188 0.56 -19.61 -18.86
N HIS A 189 0.01 -18.52 -18.32
CA HIS A 189 -0.84 -18.64 -17.13
C HIS A 189 -2.11 -19.46 -17.44
N PRO A 190 -2.53 -20.43 -16.61
CA PRO A 190 -3.68 -21.27 -16.92
C PRO A 190 -4.99 -20.48 -17.03
N GLY A 191 -5.11 -19.37 -16.28
CA GLY A 191 -6.29 -18.51 -16.30
C GLY A 191 -6.36 -17.47 -17.43
N THR A 192 -5.39 -17.43 -18.36
CA THR A 192 -5.41 -16.43 -19.45
C THR A 192 -5.71 -17.06 -20.80
N ALA A 193 -6.49 -16.37 -21.64
CA ALA A 193 -6.79 -16.84 -23.00
C ALA A 193 -5.51 -16.91 -23.87
N SER A 194 -4.60 -15.93 -23.75
CA SER A 194 -3.35 -15.84 -24.50
C SER A 194 -2.15 -15.53 -23.60
N ALA A 195 -1.00 -16.12 -23.91
CA ALA A 195 0.26 -15.87 -23.19
C ALA A 195 0.88 -14.49 -23.52
N LEU A 196 0.50 -13.92 -24.67
CA LEU A 196 1.03 -12.68 -25.22
C LEU A 196 -0.11 -11.88 -25.85
N ARG A 197 -0.17 -10.58 -25.54
CA ARG A 197 -1.11 -9.66 -26.19
C ARG A 197 -0.46 -8.30 -26.39
N SER A 198 -0.73 -7.68 -27.53
CA SER A 198 -0.27 -6.35 -27.88
C SER A 198 -1.43 -5.37 -27.93
N TYR A 199 -1.19 -4.15 -27.46
CA TYR A 199 -2.15 -3.05 -27.43
C TYR A 199 -1.47 -1.83 -28.02
N LEU A 200 -2.11 -1.20 -29.00
CA LEU A 200 -1.60 0.01 -29.63
C LEU A 200 -2.26 1.23 -29.00
N THR A 201 -1.49 2.29 -28.86
CA THR A 201 -2.00 3.62 -28.54
C THR A 201 -1.29 4.67 -29.38
N HIS A 202 -2.01 5.75 -29.68
CA HIS A 202 -1.46 6.92 -30.33
C HIS A 202 -1.48 8.08 -29.34
N VAL A 203 -0.33 8.71 -29.17
CA VAL A 203 -0.24 9.97 -28.43
C VAL A 203 -0.34 11.09 -29.46
N ASN A 204 -1.34 11.96 -29.32
CA ASN A 204 -1.55 13.10 -30.23
C ASN A 204 -0.28 13.96 -30.42
N ASN A 205 0.66 13.88 -29.48
CA ASN A 205 2.01 14.42 -29.57
C ASN A 205 3.02 13.28 -29.80
N SER A 206 3.20 12.88 -31.06
CA SER A 206 4.00 11.72 -31.52
C SER A 206 5.48 11.70 -31.08
N ASN A 207 5.98 12.77 -30.46
CA ASN A 207 7.41 12.97 -30.19
C ASN A 207 7.77 12.93 -28.70
N LEU A 208 6.83 12.64 -27.79
CA LEU A 208 7.15 12.57 -26.36
C LEU A 208 7.71 11.18 -26.02
N PRO A 209 8.99 11.06 -25.59
CA PRO A 209 9.53 9.78 -25.15
C PRO A 209 8.79 9.25 -23.92
N VAL A 210 8.72 7.92 -23.84
CA VAL A 210 8.27 7.20 -22.64
C VAL A 210 9.32 7.37 -21.55
N GLU A 211 8.93 7.99 -20.44
CA GLU A 211 9.80 8.15 -19.27
C GLU A 211 9.69 6.95 -18.32
N ARG A 212 8.47 6.44 -18.14
CA ARG A 212 8.21 5.37 -17.18
C ARG A 212 7.02 4.53 -17.58
N THR A 213 7.14 3.21 -17.41
CA THR A 213 6.02 2.27 -17.47
C THR A 213 5.83 1.64 -16.10
N SER A 214 4.58 1.52 -15.64
CA SER A 214 4.24 0.84 -14.40
C SER A 214 3.00 -0.01 -14.57
N ALA A 215 2.87 -1.07 -13.78
CA ALA A 215 1.75 -1.99 -13.87
C ALA A 215 1.29 -2.46 -12.50
N ILE A 216 -0.02 -2.59 -12.31
CA ILE A 216 -0.64 -3.01 -11.04
C ILE A 216 -1.72 -4.03 -11.33
N ILE A 217 -1.70 -5.13 -10.59
CA ILE A 217 -2.72 -6.18 -10.64
C ILE A 217 -3.66 -6.01 -9.44
N SER A 218 -4.96 -6.09 -9.68
CA SER A 218 -5.99 -6.20 -8.64
C SER A 218 -7.08 -7.16 -9.08
N GLY A 219 -7.04 -8.39 -8.56
CA GLY A 219 -7.93 -9.47 -8.99
C GLY A 219 -7.73 -9.82 -10.46
N ASN A 220 -8.79 -9.70 -11.26
CA ASN A 220 -8.75 -9.99 -12.70
C ASN A 220 -8.28 -8.80 -13.54
N TYR A 221 -8.12 -7.62 -12.93
CA TYR A 221 -7.80 -6.39 -13.63
C TYR A 221 -6.32 -6.07 -13.49
N LEU A 222 -5.78 -5.56 -14.59
CA LEU A 222 -4.44 -5.03 -14.72
C LEU A 222 -4.57 -3.59 -15.21
N VAL A 223 -3.91 -2.66 -14.55
CA VAL A 223 -3.72 -1.31 -15.08
C VAL A 223 -2.25 -1.15 -15.43
N VAL A 224 -1.98 -0.82 -16.69
CA VAL A 224 -0.66 -0.43 -17.18
C VAL A 224 -0.67 1.07 -17.43
N THR A 225 0.24 1.80 -16.79
CA THR A 225 0.40 3.24 -16.96
C THR A 225 1.68 3.52 -17.73
N ILE A 226 1.58 4.27 -18.81
CA ILE A 226 2.71 4.85 -19.54
C ILE A 226 2.77 6.32 -19.20
N GLU A 227 3.87 6.75 -18.59
CA GLU A 227 4.18 8.16 -18.34
C GLU A 227 5.12 8.65 -19.44
N PHE A 228 4.72 9.73 -20.09
CA PHE A 228 5.46 10.45 -21.11
C PHE A 228 6.17 11.65 -20.50
N SER A 229 7.22 12.09 -21.19
CA SER A 229 7.80 13.40 -20.91
C SER A 229 6.78 14.53 -20.94
N GLY A 230 6.94 15.49 -20.03
CA GLY A 230 5.95 16.55 -19.81
C GLY A 230 4.80 16.17 -18.87
N GLY A 231 4.82 14.97 -18.26
CA GLY A 231 3.86 14.57 -17.25
C GLY A 231 2.51 14.10 -17.79
N VAL A 232 2.43 13.85 -19.11
CA VAL A 232 1.26 13.21 -19.73
C VAL A 232 1.29 11.72 -19.41
N ALA A 233 0.16 11.15 -18.99
CA ALA A 233 0.03 9.71 -18.77
C ALA A 233 -1.10 9.12 -19.62
N ARG A 234 -0.97 7.84 -19.97
CA ARG A 234 -2.05 7.03 -20.54
C ARG A 234 -2.18 5.76 -19.72
N HIS A 235 -3.41 5.35 -19.45
CA HIS A 235 -3.68 4.17 -18.64
C HIS A 235 -4.45 3.14 -19.45
N LEU A 236 -3.90 1.94 -19.57
CA LEU A 236 -4.55 0.79 -20.17
C LEU A 236 -5.13 -0.08 -19.05
N LEU A 237 -6.46 -0.12 -18.94
CA LEU A 237 -7.18 -1.07 -18.10
C LEU A 237 -7.45 -2.33 -18.91
N VAL A 238 -7.05 -3.49 -18.38
CA VAL A 238 -7.17 -4.79 -19.03
C VAL A 238 -7.73 -5.81 -18.04
N ASP A 239 -8.74 -6.58 -18.43
CA ASP A 239 -9.00 -7.87 -17.79
C ASP A 239 -7.98 -8.88 -18.34
N TRP A 240 -7.01 -9.30 -17.51
CA TRP A 240 -5.90 -10.13 -18.00
C TRP A 240 -6.31 -11.57 -18.34
N ARG A 241 -7.52 -11.99 -17.94
CA ARG A 241 -8.08 -13.30 -18.28
C ARG A 241 -8.68 -13.27 -19.68
N THR A 242 -9.54 -12.29 -19.94
CA THR A 242 -10.31 -12.15 -21.20
C THR A 242 -9.60 -11.33 -22.27
N HIS A 243 -8.62 -10.50 -21.88
CA HIS A 243 -7.94 -9.48 -22.70
C HIS A 243 -8.86 -8.37 -23.21
N GLU A 244 -10.03 -8.20 -22.59
CA GLU A 244 -10.85 -7.01 -22.79
C GLU A 244 -10.13 -5.80 -22.20
N SER A 245 -10.14 -4.69 -22.92
CA SER A 245 -9.31 -3.55 -22.57
C SER A 245 -9.93 -2.21 -22.95
N MET A 246 -9.51 -1.17 -22.22
CA MET A 246 -9.91 0.22 -22.45
C MET A 246 -8.77 1.16 -22.09
N TRP A 247 -8.54 2.16 -22.94
CA TRP A 247 -7.63 3.26 -22.66
C TRP A 247 -8.34 4.38 -21.89
N HIS A 248 -7.64 4.94 -20.91
CA HIS A 248 -8.07 6.06 -20.10
C HIS A 248 -7.10 7.23 -20.21
N ASP A 249 -7.69 8.43 -20.30
CA ASP A 249 -7.00 9.72 -20.47
C ASP A 249 -7.08 10.58 -19.19
N ASP A 250 -7.43 9.93 -18.08
CA ASP A 250 -7.33 10.48 -16.74
C ASP A 250 -5.84 10.82 -16.44
N GLN A 251 -5.58 11.85 -15.62
CA GLN A 251 -4.22 12.22 -15.20
C GLN A 251 -3.54 11.08 -14.42
N ASP A 252 -4.31 10.41 -13.57
CA ASP A 252 -3.91 9.19 -12.91
C ASP A 252 -5.14 8.35 -12.54
N VAL A 253 -4.97 7.04 -12.39
CA VAL A 253 -6.04 6.10 -12.02
C VAL A 253 -5.59 5.16 -10.92
N VAL A 254 -6.50 4.68 -10.06
CA VAL A 254 -6.20 3.66 -9.04
C VAL A 254 -7.37 2.68 -8.91
N ILE A 255 -7.06 1.38 -8.93
CA ILE A 255 -8.06 0.34 -8.69
C ILE A 255 -8.32 0.26 -7.19
N LEU A 256 -9.56 0.48 -6.77
CA LEU A 256 -9.95 0.32 -5.37
C LEU A 256 -10.24 -1.15 -5.05
N ASN A 257 -10.95 -1.81 -5.96
CA ASN A 257 -11.45 -3.16 -5.78
C ASN A 257 -11.77 -3.78 -7.16
N SER A 258 -12.30 -5.01 -7.22
CA SER A 258 -12.50 -5.73 -8.50
C SER A 258 -13.63 -5.17 -9.35
N GLY A 259 -14.40 -4.20 -8.88
CA GLY A 259 -15.47 -3.59 -9.67
C GLY A 259 -15.29 -2.08 -9.82
N ARG A 260 -14.27 -1.48 -9.19
CA ARG A 260 -14.20 -0.04 -9.03
C ARG A 260 -12.79 0.50 -9.19
N MET A 261 -12.71 1.61 -9.92
CA MET A 261 -11.50 2.38 -10.14
C MET A 261 -11.79 3.86 -9.89
N LEU A 262 -10.86 4.59 -9.29
CA LEU A 262 -10.87 6.05 -9.30
C LEU A 262 -9.98 6.54 -10.42
N GLY A 263 -10.39 7.59 -11.13
CA GLY A 263 -9.51 8.36 -12.00
C GLY A 263 -9.62 9.85 -11.69
N VAL A 264 -8.53 10.57 -11.91
CA VAL A 264 -8.49 12.03 -11.77
C VAL A 264 -8.52 12.65 -13.15
N LEU A 265 -9.43 13.59 -13.40
CA LEU A 265 -9.51 14.27 -14.69
C LEU A 265 -9.84 15.75 -14.54
N LYS A 266 -9.51 16.52 -15.58
CA LYS A 266 -9.87 17.93 -15.71
C LYS A 266 -11.15 18.06 -16.53
N VAL A 267 -12.21 18.57 -15.92
CA VAL A 267 -13.54 18.78 -16.53
C VAL A 267 -13.84 20.26 -16.46
N HIS A 268 -14.02 20.95 -17.60
CA HIS A 268 -14.31 22.40 -17.64
C HIS A 268 -13.37 23.26 -16.77
N GLY A 269 -12.07 22.94 -16.78
CA GLY A 269 -11.06 23.69 -16.00
C GLY A 269 -10.93 23.31 -14.53
N ARG A 270 -11.82 22.48 -13.97
CA ARG A 270 -11.72 21.96 -12.60
C ARG A 270 -11.21 20.52 -12.56
N LEU A 271 -10.52 20.15 -11.49
CA LEU A 271 -10.15 18.76 -11.24
C LEU A 271 -11.26 18.04 -10.48
N VAL A 272 -11.55 16.80 -10.89
CA VAL A 272 -12.53 15.93 -10.25
C VAL A 272 -11.99 14.51 -10.16
N LEU A 273 -12.47 13.76 -9.16
CA LEU A 273 -12.30 12.31 -9.08
C LEU A 273 -13.55 11.63 -9.62
N HIS A 274 -13.40 10.76 -10.62
CA HIS A 274 -14.48 9.87 -11.06
C HIS A 274 -14.30 8.49 -10.46
N LEU A 275 -15.36 7.98 -9.82
CA LEU A 275 -15.49 6.57 -9.48
C LEU A 275 -16.12 5.84 -10.65
N TYR A 276 -15.31 5.05 -11.35
CA TYR A 276 -15.75 4.23 -12.46
C TYR A 276 -16.22 2.85 -11.99
N ASN A 277 -17.26 2.33 -12.66
CA ASN A 277 -17.56 0.91 -12.66
C ASN A 277 -16.67 0.22 -13.69
N ILE A 278 -15.86 -0.74 -13.26
CA ILE A 278 -14.97 -1.51 -14.14
C ILE A 278 -15.35 -2.99 -14.20
N ALA A 279 -16.54 -3.36 -13.73
CA ALA A 279 -17.01 -4.75 -13.83
C ALA A 279 -17.04 -5.25 -15.28
N ASP A 280 -17.37 -4.36 -16.22
CA ASP A 280 -17.25 -4.57 -17.67
C ASP A 280 -16.24 -3.57 -18.24
N VAL A 281 -15.02 -4.03 -18.56
CA VAL A 281 -13.92 -3.16 -19.04
C VAL A 281 -14.29 -2.42 -20.33
N ARG A 282 -15.26 -2.93 -21.10
CA ARG A 282 -15.70 -2.32 -22.36
C ARG A 282 -16.59 -1.09 -22.15
N LYS A 283 -17.12 -0.88 -20.94
CA LYS A 283 -18.06 0.20 -20.64
C LYS A 283 -17.46 1.19 -19.66
N ARG A 284 -17.39 2.45 -20.08
CA ARG A 284 -16.99 3.56 -19.20
C ARG A 284 -18.23 4.12 -18.50
N GLU A 285 -18.54 3.61 -17.32
CA GLU A 285 -19.64 4.11 -16.50
C GLU A 285 -19.10 4.88 -15.28
N VAL A 286 -19.48 6.16 -15.15
CA VAL A 286 -19.17 6.98 -13.96
C VAL A 286 -20.28 6.78 -12.92
N LEU A 287 -19.92 6.18 -11.80
CA LEU A 287 -20.83 5.94 -10.68
C LEU A 287 -20.98 7.18 -9.79
N ARG A 288 -19.90 7.96 -9.64
CA ARG A 288 -19.86 9.14 -8.79
C ARG A 288 -18.71 10.08 -9.17
N GLU A 289 -18.92 11.38 -9.01
CA GLU A 289 -17.96 12.46 -9.19
C GLU A 289 -17.68 13.11 -7.83
N TYR A 290 -16.41 13.39 -7.53
CA TYR A 290 -15.99 14.12 -6.33
C TYR A 290 -15.17 15.33 -6.75
N GLU A 291 -15.61 16.52 -6.37
CA GLU A 291 -14.88 17.75 -6.64
C GLU A 291 -13.60 17.82 -5.79
N LEU A 292 -12.51 18.22 -6.43
CA LEU A 292 -11.25 18.53 -5.76
C LEU A 292 -11.17 20.04 -5.45
N PRO A 293 -10.26 20.47 -4.55
CA PRO A 293 -10.05 21.88 -4.23
C PRO A 293 -9.88 22.74 -5.49
N PRO A 294 -10.58 23.88 -5.61
CA PRO A 294 -10.41 24.79 -6.74
C PRO A 294 -8.96 25.28 -6.91
N ILE A 295 -8.23 25.44 -5.80
CA ILE A 295 -6.81 25.83 -5.81
C ILE A 295 -5.91 24.79 -6.50
N TRP A 296 -6.39 23.56 -6.74
CA TRP A 296 -5.64 22.51 -7.43
C TRP A 296 -5.97 22.42 -8.92
N ALA A 297 -6.78 23.33 -9.49
CA ALA A 297 -7.24 23.25 -10.89
C ALA A 297 -6.11 23.02 -11.93
N ASP A 298 -4.90 23.50 -11.64
CA ASP A 298 -3.71 23.36 -12.49
C ASP A 298 -2.64 22.42 -11.92
N ALA A 299 -2.94 21.69 -10.85
CA ALA A 299 -2.04 20.70 -10.30
C ALA A 299 -2.00 19.43 -11.18
N ILE A 300 -0.83 18.80 -11.21
CA ILE A 300 -0.61 17.43 -11.64
C ILE A 300 -0.95 16.54 -10.45
N MET A 301 -1.94 15.68 -10.64
CA MET A 301 -2.43 14.80 -9.60
C MET A 301 -1.87 13.40 -9.77
N LYS A 302 -1.38 12.80 -8.69
CA LYS A 302 -0.94 11.39 -8.68
C LYS A 302 -1.42 10.66 -7.44
N PHE A 303 -1.95 9.46 -7.62
CA PHE A 303 -2.23 8.53 -6.54
C PHE A 303 -0.95 7.84 -6.10
N ALA A 304 -0.71 7.83 -4.79
CA ALA A 304 0.28 6.90 -4.24
C ALA A 304 -0.34 5.49 -4.19
N ARG A 305 0.38 4.52 -4.75
CA ARG A 305 -0.13 3.16 -4.94
C ARG A 305 -0.14 2.44 -3.60
N ASN A 306 -1.31 1.94 -3.21
CA ASN A 306 -1.46 1.15 -1.99
C ASN A 306 -1.12 -0.32 -2.27
N THR A 307 0.02 -0.78 -1.76
CA THR A 307 0.57 -2.11 -2.03
C THR A 307 -0.03 -3.23 -1.17
N ALA A 308 -0.93 -2.90 -0.22
CA ALA A 308 -1.65 -3.91 0.54
C ALA A 308 -2.68 -4.67 -0.35
N PRO A 309 -3.16 -5.84 0.07
CA PRO A 309 -4.24 -6.55 -0.62
C PRO A 309 -5.57 -5.77 -0.63
N SER A 310 -6.35 -5.84 -1.71
CA SER A 310 -7.69 -5.23 -1.80
C SER A 310 -8.80 -6.18 -1.30
N SER A 311 -10.02 -5.67 -1.09
CA SER A 311 -11.12 -6.39 -0.41
C SER A 311 -11.59 -7.66 -1.09
N HIS A 312 -11.30 -7.86 -2.37
CA HIS A 312 -11.72 -9.03 -3.13
C HIS A 312 -10.74 -10.21 -3.04
N TYR A 313 -9.59 -10.03 -2.40
CA TYR A 313 -8.72 -11.12 -2.00
C TYR A 313 -9.29 -11.81 -0.75
N ALA A 314 -10.49 -12.39 -0.87
CA ALA A 314 -11.13 -13.14 0.20
C ALA A 314 -10.38 -14.45 0.55
N ALA A 315 -9.38 -14.85 -0.24
CA ALA A 315 -8.69 -16.11 -0.02
C ALA A 315 -7.19 -16.05 -0.34
N ALA A 316 -6.41 -16.60 0.59
CA ALA A 316 -5.04 -17.11 0.44
C ALA A 316 -3.84 -16.20 0.77
N SER A 317 -3.98 -15.14 1.58
CA SER A 317 -2.76 -14.63 2.24
C SER A 317 -2.17 -15.75 3.10
N LYS A 318 -1.00 -16.27 2.70
CA LYS A 318 -0.20 -17.24 3.47
C LYS A 318 0.41 -16.61 4.73
N ALA A 319 0.17 -15.33 4.97
CA ALA A 319 0.55 -14.64 6.19
C ALA A 319 -0.40 -15.03 7.34
N MET A 320 0.09 -14.94 8.59
CA MET A 320 -0.69 -15.14 9.81
C MET A 320 -1.77 -14.08 9.97
N PHE A 321 -1.54 -12.87 9.47
CA PHE A 321 -2.48 -11.76 9.39
C PHE A 321 -2.08 -10.82 8.28
N TYR A 322 -3.00 -10.02 7.75
CA TYR A 322 -2.76 -9.05 6.67
C TYR A 322 -3.56 -7.78 6.90
N THR A 323 -3.17 -6.68 6.25
CA THR A 323 -3.88 -5.40 6.40
C THR A 323 -5.33 -5.58 6.00
N ASP A 324 -6.25 -5.16 6.86
CA ASP A 324 -7.67 -5.17 6.56
C ASP A 324 -7.95 -4.22 5.38
N PRO A 325 -8.47 -4.73 4.25
CA PRO A 325 -8.79 -3.89 3.11
C PRO A 325 -9.77 -2.75 3.43
N ASP A 326 -10.61 -2.90 4.45
CA ASP A 326 -11.56 -1.87 4.87
C ASP A 326 -10.89 -0.73 5.66
N THR A 327 -9.61 -0.87 6.01
CA THR A 327 -8.82 0.15 6.72
C THR A 327 -7.85 0.89 5.81
N ARG A 328 -7.82 0.52 4.53
CA ARG A 328 -6.91 1.12 3.55
C ARG A 328 -7.12 2.62 3.42
N VAL A 329 -6.01 3.32 3.25
CA VAL A 329 -5.99 4.76 2.98
C VAL A 329 -5.70 4.99 1.49
N LEU A 330 -6.44 5.92 0.92
CA LEU A 330 -6.15 6.53 -0.36
C LEU A 330 -5.30 7.77 -0.11
N MET A 331 -4.22 7.93 -0.87
CA MET A 331 -3.41 9.13 -0.86
C MET A 331 -3.35 9.72 -2.27
N LEU A 332 -3.71 11.00 -2.37
CA LEU A 332 -3.64 11.77 -3.60
C LEU A 332 -2.66 12.93 -3.40
N THR A 333 -1.72 13.07 -4.32
CA THR A 333 -0.72 14.15 -4.33
C THR A 333 -1.10 15.19 -5.38
N ALA A 334 -0.99 16.48 -5.03
CA ALA A 334 -1.21 17.59 -5.93
C ALA A 334 0.09 18.41 -6.07
N LYS A 335 0.71 18.36 -7.25
CA LYS A 335 1.96 19.06 -7.56
C LYS A 335 1.75 20.06 -8.69
N PHE A 336 2.10 21.32 -8.49
CA PHE A 336 1.93 22.35 -9.51
C PHE A 336 3.06 22.30 -10.55
N PRO A 337 2.76 22.38 -11.86
CA PRO A 337 3.77 22.41 -12.92
C PRO A 337 4.54 23.74 -12.93
N GLY A 338 5.78 23.73 -13.43
CA GLY A 338 6.61 24.94 -13.60
C GLY A 338 6.97 25.66 -12.30
N SER A 339 6.68 25.03 -11.18
CA SER A 339 6.65 25.67 -9.89
C SER A 339 8.08 25.76 -9.36
N ASN A 340 8.49 26.96 -8.93
CA ASN A 340 9.71 27.18 -8.12
C ASN A 340 9.81 26.03 -7.09
N PRO A 341 11.00 25.45 -6.82
CA PRO A 341 11.16 24.45 -5.76
C PRO A 341 10.44 24.84 -4.45
N ASN A 342 10.20 26.14 -4.24
CA ASN A 342 9.42 26.66 -3.14
C ASN A 342 7.88 26.54 -3.22
N THR A 343 7.31 25.78 -4.15
CA THR A 343 5.84 25.67 -4.27
C THR A 343 5.33 24.55 -3.39
N PRO A 344 4.27 24.79 -2.58
CA PRO A 344 3.76 23.77 -1.66
C PRO A 344 3.27 22.53 -2.40
N LEU A 345 3.56 21.37 -1.81
CA LEU A 345 3.03 20.07 -2.22
C LEU A 345 1.89 19.71 -1.27
N TYR A 346 0.71 19.39 -1.82
CA TYR A 346 -0.43 19.00 -1.01
C TYR A 346 -0.69 17.50 -1.11
N TRP A 347 -0.96 16.89 0.04
CA TRP A 347 -1.38 15.50 0.15
C TRP A 347 -2.78 15.43 0.74
N MET A 348 -3.68 14.72 0.05
CA MET A 348 -5.00 14.37 0.57
C MET A 348 -5.03 12.91 0.97
N PHE A 349 -5.51 12.63 2.18
CA PHE A 349 -5.72 11.29 2.70
C PHE A 349 -7.20 11.06 2.99
N ALA A 350 -7.74 9.93 2.54
CA ALA A 350 -9.11 9.52 2.84
C ALA A 350 -9.17 8.00 2.99
N SER A 351 -10.13 7.47 3.73
CA SER A 351 -10.36 6.02 3.72
C SER A 351 -10.80 5.59 2.31
N GLU A 352 -10.22 4.52 1.76
CA GLU A 352 -10.66 3.98 0.47
C GLU A 352 -12.16 3.60 0.50
N SER A 353 -12.66 3.15 1.65
CA SER A 353 -14.07 2.78 1.85
C SER A 353 -15.07 3.94 1.69
N PHE A 354 -14.59 5.19 1.76
CA PHE A 354 -15.40 6.38 1.50
C PHE A 354 -15.87 6.44 0.03
N PHE A 355 -15.02 5.96 -0.89
CA PHE A 355 -15.28 6.01 -2.33
C PHE A 355 -16.14 4.83 -2.77
N ARG A 356 -17.44 5.00 -2.59
CA ARG A 356 -18.47 4.00 -2.89
C ARG A 356 -19.58 4.57 -3.77
N PRO A 357 -20.27 3.73 -4.56
CA PRO A 357 -21.43 4.15 -5.31
C PRO A 357 -22.54 4.63 -4.36
N THR A 358 -23.43 5.45 -4.91
CA THR A 358 -24.66 5.88 -4.26
C THR A 358 -25.84 5.21 -4.95
N GLN A 359 -26.85 4.82 -4.19
CA GLN A 359 -28.14 4.38 -4.76
C GLN A 359 -28.99 5.59 -5.21
N HIS A 360 -28.67 6.77 -4.70
CA HIS A 360 -29.40 8.02 -4.93
C HIS A 360 -28.78 8.79 -6.10
N ALA A 361 -29.56 9.01 -7.16
CA ALA A 361 -29.12 9.68 -8.39
C ALA A 361 -28.72 11.15 -8.15
N ASP A 362 -29.39 11.84 -7.24
CA ASP A 362 -29.11 13.21 -6.81
C ASP A 362 -27.76 13.35 -6.09
N ARG A 363 -27.17 12.25 -5.59
CA ARG A 363 -25.91 12.26 -4.84
C ARG A 363 -24.70 11.78 -5.66
N ARG A 364 -24.85 11.78 -7.00
CA ARG A 364 -23.78 11.39 -7.94
C ARG A 364 -22.62 12.39 -7.96
N SER A 365 -22.83 13.63 -7.54
CA SER A 365 -21.75 14.60 -7.36
C SER A 365 -21.54 14.87 -5.87
N VAL A 366 -20.28 14.94 -5.44
CA VAL A 366 -19.86 15.29 -4.08
C VAL A 366 -19.03 16.55 -4.15
N ARG A 367 -19.51 17.62 -3.52
CA ARG A 367 -18.79 18.89 -3.51
C ARG A 367 -17.55 18.78 -2.63
N TRP A 368 -16.55 19.62 -2.91
CA TRP A 368 -15.30 19.64 -2.15
C TRP A 368 -15.54 19.86 -0.64
N GLN A 369 -16.49 20.74 -0.28
CA GLN A 369 -16.82 21.02 1.12
C GLN A 369 -17.31 19.78 1.87
N ASP A 370 -18.06 18.91 1.18
CA ASP A 370 -18.60 17.67 1.73
C ASP A 370 -17.50 16.60 1.80
N LEU A 371 -16.67 16.47 0.75
CA LEU A 371 -15.50 15.58 0.74
C LEU A 371 -14.49 15.93 1.85
N LEU A 372 -14.24 17.23 2.06
CA LEU A 372 -13.30 17.74 3.05
C LEU A 372 -13.63 17.27 4.48
N GLN A 373 -14.90 17.01 4.79
CA GLN A 373 -15.29 16.52 6.12
C GLN A 373 -14.78 15.10 6.41
N PHE A 374 -14.39 14.34 5.39
CA PHE A 374 -13.97 12.93 5.51
C PHE A 374 -12.51 12.70 5.12
N CYS A 375 -11.77 13.76 4.81
CA CYS A 375 -10.37 13.67 4.44
C CYS A 375 -9.45 14.49 5.36
N LEU A 376 -8.16 14.20 5.26
CA LEU A 376 -7.09 14.96 5.88
C LEU A 376 -6.25 15.58 4.77
N VAL A 377 -5.85 16.84 4.93
CA VAL A 377 -4.97 17.53 3.98
C VAL A 377 -3.69 17.93 4.71
N LYS A 378 -2.57 17.38 4.25
CA LYS A 378 -1.23 17.78 4.69
C LYS A 378 -0.61 18.72 3.67
N GLU A 379 -0.13 19.86 4.14
CA GLU A 379 0.64 20.81 3.34
C GLU A 379 2.12 20.63 3.68
N LEU A 380 2.91 20.32 2.66
CA LEU A 380 4.35 20.19 2.80
C LEU A 380 5.02 21.49 2.37
N SER A 381 5.94 21.92 3.22
CA SER A 381 6.68 23.16 2.98
C SER A 381 7.50 23.04 1.70
N ALA A 382 7.42 24.07 0.88
CA ALA A 382 8.39 24.51 -0.14
C ALA A 382 9.82 23.92 -0.02
N ASN A 383 10.43 24.07 1.16
CA ASN A 383 11.85 23.73 1.36
C ASN A 383 12.10 22.22 1.59
N GLN A 384 11.04 21.41 1.72
CA GLN A 384 11.14 19.97 1.96
C GLN A 384 11.13 19.23 0.63
N VAL A 385 12.27 18.64 0.26
CA VAL A 385 12.32 17.74 -0.88
C VAL A 385 11.83 16.37 -0.43
N VAL A 386 10.59 16.06 -0.79
CA VAL A 386 9.95 14.79 -0.45
C VAL A 386 10.00 13.85 -1.66
N GLY A 387 10.53 12.64 -1.44
CA GLY A 387 10.53 11.57 -2.43
C GLY A 387 9.12 11.04 -2.73
N SER A 388 9.02 10.02 -3.59
CA SER A 388 7.71 9.43 -3.91
C SER A 388 7.15 8.70 -2.68
N PRO A 389 6.01 9.15 -2.10
CA PRO A 389 5.41 8.46 -0.97
C PRO A 389 4.90 7.08 -1.41
N GLN A 390 5.09 6.09 -0.54
CA GLN A 390 4.62 4.72 -0.71
C GLN A 390 3.51 4.45 0.30
N VAL A 391 2.39 3.89 -0.17
CA VAL A 391 1.24 3.57 0.68
C VAL A 391 1.16 2.06 0.87
N VAL A 392 0.95 1.62 2.10
CA VAL A 392 0.72 0.23 2.43
C VAL A 392 -0.38 0.13 3.48
N GLY A 393 -1.55 -0.35 3.07
CA GLY A 393 -2.69 -0.50 3.95
C GLY A 393 -3.16 0.86 4.46
N SER A 394 -3.07 1.07 5.77
CA SER A 394 -3.38 2.34 6.45
C SER A 394 -2.13 3.17 6.75
N ARG A 395 -1.02 2.96 6.03
CA ARG A 395 0.28 3.56 6.34
C ARG A 395 0.91 4.19 5.12
N VAL A 396 1.74 5.19 5.36
CA VAL A 396 2.48 5.93 4.35
C VAL A 396 3.92 6.01 4.79
N VAL A 397 4.85 5.75 3.88
CA VAL A 397 6.27 5.91 4.11
C VAL A 397 6.84 6.77 3.01
N TYR A 398 7.69 7.72 3.36
CA TYR A 398 8.34 8.58 2.38
C TYR A 398 9.72 8.98 2.84
N LEU A 399 10.55 9.35 1.87
CA LEU A 399 11.88 9.91 2.12
C LEU A 399 11.76 11.43 2.16
N GLU A 400 12.27 12.06 3.20
CA GLU A 400 12.42 13.50 3.27
C GLU A 400 13.91 13.84 3.22
N LYS A 401 14.29 14.75 2.30
CA LYS A 401 15.64 15.25 2.18
C LYS A 401 15.69 16.67 2.70
N ASN A 402 16.56 16.90 3.66
CA ASN A 402 16.85 18.24 4.14
C ASN A 402 17.79 18.88 3.11
N GLY A 403 17.38 19.99 2.48
CA GLY A 403 18.19 20.71 1.49
C GLY A 403 19.53 21.23 2.03
N MET A 404 19.76 21.12 3.35
CA MET A 404 21.05 21.37 3.97
C MET A 404 22.05 20.26 3.64
N ARG A 405 23.14 20.63 2.96
CA ARG A 405 24.30 19.75 2.77
C ARG A 405 25.00 19.57 4.11
N GLY A 406 25.23 18.31 4.50
CA GLY A 406 26.03 18.00 5.68
C GLY A 406 27.51 18.38 5.51
N PRO A 407 28.33 18.23 6.57
CA PRO A 407 29.76 18.56 6.56
C PRO A 407 30.54 17.84 5.44
N HIS A 408 30.08 16.65 5.06
CA HIS A 408 30.69 15.81 4.02
C HIS A 408 30.03 15.98 2.64
N GLY A 409 29.20 17.02 2.46
CA GLY A 409 28.48 17.27 1.21
C GLY A 409 27.37 16.27 0.91
N SER A 410 27.08 15.31 1.79
CA SER A 410 25.95 14.40 1.67
C SER A 410 24.65 15.11 2.06
N GLU A 411 23.60 14.89 1.26
CA GLU A 411 22.25 15.34 1.60
C GLU A 411 21.73 14.51 2.76
N HIS A 412 21.37 15.17 3.86
CA HIS A 412 20.81 14.49 5.01
C HIS A 412 19.38 14.05 4.69
N SER A 413 19.19 12.73 4.58
CA SER A 413 17.89 12.12 4.28
C SER A 413 17.33 11.46 5.54
N ARG A 414 16.02 11.55 5.75
CA ARG A 414 15.32 10.90 6.86
C ARG A 414 14.11 10.13 6.35
N LEU A 415 13.84 9.00 6.99
CA LEU A 415 12.67 8.18 6.72
C LEU A 415 11.50 8.69 7.54
N CYS A 416 10.39 9.00 6.89
CA CYS A 416 9.17 9.44 7.54
C CYS A 416 8.10 8.38 7.39
N GLY A 417 7.33 8.15 8.45
CA GLY A 417 6.19 7.24 8.47
C GLY A 417 4.95 7.96 8.98
N ILE A 418 3.81 7.74 8.32
CA ILE A 418 2.48 8.13 8.79
C ILE A 418 1.68 6.86 8.96
N THR A 419 1.12 6.63 10.14
CA THR A 419 0.21 5.52 10.41
C THR A 419 -1.17 6.08 10.70
N PHE A 420 -2.17 5.61 9.96
CA PHE A 420 -3.57 5.88 10.24
C PHE A 420 -4.17 4.73 11.05
N SER A 421 -4.68 5.04 12.23
CA SER A 421 -5.37 4.08 13.11
C SER A 421 -6.85 4.42 13.22
N ARG A 422 -7.66 3.45 13.64
CA ARG A 422 -9.07 3.65 14.02
C ARG A 422 -9.23 4.03 15.50
N SER A 423 -8.12 4.29 16.21
CA SER A 423 -8.13 4.43 17.66
C SER A 423 -8.86 5.70 18.11
N THR A 424 -9.67 5.56 19.16
CA THR A 424 -10.29 6.65 19.93
C THR A 424 -9.34 7.23 20.98
N GLU A 425 -8.09 6.76 21.06
CA GLU A 425 -7.11 7.33 21.99
C GLU A 425 -6.88 8.81 21.68
N PRO A 426 -6.75 9.65 22.73
CA PRO A 426 -6.50 11.07 22.55
C PRO A 426 -5.23 11.26 21.74
N GLN A 427 -5.37 11.92 20.60
CA GLN A 427 -4.24 12.18 19.72
C GLN A 427 -3.26 13.14 20.40
N PRO A 428 -1.94 12.93 20.23
CA PRO A 428 -1.00 14.01 20.49
C PRO A 428 -1.36 15.21 19.60
N PRO A 429 -1.04 16.44 20.03
CA PRO A 429 -1.30 17.63 19.22
C PRO A 429 -0.70 17.44 17.83
N GLN A 430 -1.53 17.61 16.80
CA GLN A 430 -1.12 17.44 15.41
C GLN A 430 -0.02 18.46 15.07
N SER A 431 0.94 18.04 14.25
CA SER A 431 1.97 18.93 13.74
C SER A 431 1.32 20.08 12.95
N LYS A 432 1.94 21.26 12.93
CA LYS A 432 1.45 22.44 12.18
C LYS A 432 1.33 22.22 10.66
N GLN A 433 1.76 21.06 10.16
CA GLN A 433 1.74 20.69 8.73
C GLN A 433 0.37 20.16 8.27
N TRP A 434 -0.53 19.83 9.20
CA TRP A 434 -1.89 19.37 8.87
C TRP A 434 -2.80 20.58 8.64
N ALA A 435 -2.85 21.02 7.37
CA ALA A 435 -3.61 22.19 6.97
C ALA A 435 -5.11 22.05 7.26
N LYS A 436 -5.67 20.84 7.08
CA LYS A 436 -7.09 20.56 7.34
C LYS A 436 -7.32 19.14 7.84
N SER A 437 -8.18 19.01 8.83
CA SER A 437 -8.71 17.72 9.30
C SER A 437 -10.23 17.77 9.30
N GLY A 438 -10.87 16.97 8.46
CA GLY A 438 -12.33 16.88 8.41
C GLY A 438 -12.92 16.36 9.72
N MET A 439 -14.06 16.93 10.14
CA MET A 439 -14.72 16.59 11.42
C MET A 439 -15.18 15.13 11.49
N TYR A 440 -15.49 14.53 10.33
CA TYR A 440 -15.98 13.16 10.21
C TYR A 440 -14.91 12.19 9.65
N SER A 441 -13.64 12.61 9.59
CA SER A 441 -12.56 11.73 9.19
C SER A 441 -12.40 10.61 10.21
N SER A 442 -12.45 9.36 9.76
CA SER A 442 -12.19 8.18 10.59
C SER A 442 -10.69 7.91 10.77
N LEU A 443 -9.82 8.75 10.22
CA LEU A 443 -8.37 8.54 10.18
C LEU A 443 -7.71 9.23 11.37
N SER A 444 -7.11 8.44 12.25
CA SER A 444 -6.30 8.96 13.35
C SER A 444 -4.82 8.92 13.02
N VAL A 445 -4.13 10.06 13.05
CA VAL A 445 -2.76 10.21 12.53
C VAL A 445 -1.71 9.98 13.61
N PHE A 446 -0.71 9.16 13.30
CA PHE A 446 0.54 9.06 14.04
C PHE A 446 1.73 9.23 13.09
N GLU A 447 2.55 10.25 13.30
CA GLU A 447 3.74 10.52 12.48
C GLU A 447 5.02 10.14 13.24
N VAL A 448 5.97 9.55 12.53
CA VAL A 448 7.29 9.24 13.03
C VAL A 448 8.34 9.66 12.01
N VAL A 449 9.49 10.08 12.52
CA VAL A 449 10.67 10.39 11.71
C VAL A 449 11.82 9.57 12.27
N ARG A 450 12.58 8.94 11.38
CA ARG A 450 13.76 8.16 11.71
C ARG A 450 14.92 8.56 10.81
N GLU A 451 16.01 8.98 11.42
CA GLU A 451 17.27 9.21 10.71
C GLU A 451 17.92 7.87 10.38
N PHE A 452 18.64 7.82 9.25
CA PHE A 452 19.41 6.65 8.88
C PHE A 452 20.75 6.66 9.60
N SER A 453 21.08 5.58 10.31
CA SER A 453 22.43 5.37 10.80
C SER A 453 23.36 4.96 9.65
N GLU A 454 24.65 5.26 9.79
CA GLU A 454 25.68 4.83 8.85
C GLU A 454 25.76 3.30 8.75
N SER A 455 25.45 2.57 9.83
CA SER A 455 25.43 1.11 9.83
C SER A 455 24.43 0.52 8.84
N VAL A 456 23.29 1.20 8.66
CA VAL A 456 22.24 0.79 7.72
C VAL A 456 22.73 1.12 6.32
N THR A 457 22.96 2.40 6.04
CA THR A 457 23.22 2.89 4.68
C THR A 457 24.63 2.61 4.17
N GLY A 458 25.56 2.18 5.03
CA GLY A 458 26.98 2.15 4.71
C GLY A 458 27.54 3.53 4.35
N GLY A 459 26.94 4.60 4.89
CA GLY A 459 27.30 5.99 4.58
C GLY A 459 26.80 6.51 3.23
N LEU A 460 26.05 5.70 2.46
CA LEU A 460 25.55 6.10 1.15
C LEU A 460 24.21 6.85 1.25
N PRO A 461 24.00 7.91 0.44
CA PRO A 461 22.70 8.58 0.39
C PRO A 461 21.58 7.63 -0.05
N VAL A 462 20.40 7.77 0.55
CA VAL A 462 19.19 7.05 0.12
C VAL A 462 18.57 7.83 -1.05
N GLU A 463 18.41 7.18 -2.21
CA GLU A 463 17.80 7.78 -3.40
C GLU A 463 16.28 7.64 -3.40
N ASP A 464 15.77 6.46 -3.04
CA ASP A 464 14.35 6.13 -3.09
C ASP A 464 14.00 5.05 -2.05
N VAL A 465 12.69 4.88 -1.80
CA VAL A 465 12.15 3.88 -0.88
C VAL A 465 10.98 3.16 -1.54
N GLN A 466 10.96 1.83 -1.40
CA GLN A 466 9.83 0.97 -1.79
C GLN A 466 9.30 0.25 -0.56
N VAL A 467 8.00 -0.01 -0.48
CA VAL A 467 7.38 -0.55 0.74
C VAL A 467 6.38 -1.66 0.44
N THR A 468 6.47 -2.73 1.22
CA THR A 468 5.47 -3.80 1.31
C THR A 468 4.87 -3.81 2.72
N GLU A 469 3.94 -4.73 2.97
CA GLU A 469 3.38 -4.89 4.31
C GLU A 469 4.45 -5.24 5.37
N ASP A 470 5.51 -5.95 5.00
CA ASP A 470 6.53 -6.47 5.93
C ASP A 470 7.90 -5.81 5.80
N ASN A 471 8.12 -5.05 4.73
CA ASN A 471 9.44 -4.54 4.39
C ASN A 471 9.45 -3.06 4.00
N ILE A 472 10.52 -2.39 4.38
CA ILE A 472 10.94 -1.13 3.77
C ILE A 472 12.24 -1.41 3.02
N ILE A 473 12.24 -1.14 1.71
CA ILE A 473 13.39 -1.36 0.83
C ILE A 473 14.02 0.00 0.54
N LEU A 474 15.26 0.19 0.96
CA LEU A 474 16.05 1.38 0.69
C LEU A 474 16.84 1.19 -0.60
N LEU A 475 16.70 2.12 -1.53
CA LEU A 475 17.51 2.19 -2.74
C LEU A 475 18.62 3.21 -2.51
N LEU A 476 19.86 2.74 -2.39
CA LEU A 476 20.99 3.62 -2.09
C LEU A 476 21.60 4.19 -3.36
N LYS A 477 22.40 5.25 -3.20
CA LYS A 477 23.13 5.89 -4.29
C LYS A 477 23.98 4.87 -5.04
N LYS A 478 23.88 4.94 -6.37
CA LYS A 478 24.62 4.05 -7.26
C LYS A 478 26.14 4.17 -7.09
N ILE A 479 26.83 3.04 -7.17
CA ILE A 479 28.29 2.89 -7.17
C ILE A 479 28.69 2.38 -8.57
N PRO A 480 29.94 2.53 -9.04
CA PRO A 480 30.37 1.86 -10.26
C PRO A 480 29.93 0.39 -10.24
N ASP A 481 29.27 -0.03 -11.32
CA ASP A 481 28.76 -1.39 -11.60
C ASP A 481 27.45 -1.83 -10.91
N TRP A 482 27.10 -1.29 -9.75
CA TRP A 482 25.92 -1.76 -9.01
C TRP A 482 25.24 -0.69 -8.14
N LYS A 483 23.98 -0.96 -7.82
CA LYS A 483 23.11 -0.20 -6.94
C LYS A 483 22.86 -1.02 -5.68
N PRO A 484 23.33 -0.55 -4.50
CA PRO A 484 23.02 -1.19 -3.23
C PRO A 484 21.54 -1.08 -2.89
N ILE A 485 20.97 -2.14 -2.35
CA ILE A 485 19.66 -2.11 -1.71
C ILE A 485 19.73 -2.71 -0.32
N ASN A 486 18.95 -2.14 0.60
CA ASN A 486 18.77 -2.69 1.93
C ASN A 486 17.30 -3.00 2.16
N ILE A 487 17.01 -4.22 2.57
CA ILE A 487 15.67 -4.71 2.88
C ILE A 487 15.53 -4.75 4.40
N LEU A 488 14.73 -3.84 4.94
CA LEU A 488 14.44 -3.71 6.36
C LEU A 488 13.15 -4.46 6.67
N THR A 489 13.20 -5.48 7.53
CA THR A 489 12.07 -6.39 7.79
C THR A 489 11.60 -6.25 9.22
N PHE A 490 10.28 -6.27 9.41
CA PHE A 490 9.67 -5.90 10.68
C PHE A 490 8.90 -7.04 11.32
N GLY A 491 8.86 -7.02 12.66
CA GLY A 491 7.95 -7.84 13.44
C GLY A 491 8.57 -9.12 13.98
N GLU A 492 9.89 -9.28 13.97
CA GLU A 492 10.52 -10.49 14.50
C GLU A 492 10.15 -10.76 15.97
N PRO A 493 9.97 -12.03 16.30
CA PRO A 493 10.23 -12.62 17.59
C PRO A 493 11.28 -11.91 18.43
N VAL A 494 11.03 -11.36 19.63
CA VAL A 494 12.19 -11.29 20.55
C VAL A 494 12.41 -12.74 20.98
N THR A 495 13.31 -13.45 20.31
CA THR A 495 13.74 -14.77 20.77
C THR A 495 14.51 -14.55 22.07
N PRO A 496 14.13 -15.18 23.19
CA PRO A 496 14.87 -15.06 24.46
C PRO A 496 16.32 -15.59 24.39
N HIS A 497 16.77 -16.11 23.25
CA HIS A 497 18.07 -16.72 23.07
C HIS A 497 19.10 -15.72 22.53
N ALA A 498 19.42 -14.72 23.35
CA ALA A 498 20.71 -14.05 23.34
C ALA A 498 21.11 -13.53 24.73
N VAL A 499 20.47 -14.00 25.80
CA VAL A 499 21.16 -14.04 27.10
C VAL A 499 22.00 -15.30 27.07
N GLN A 500 23.23 -15.18 26.58
CA GLN A 500 24.27 -16.14 26.91
C GLN A 500 24.38 -16.12 28.43
N TYR A 501 23.81 -17.13 29.10
CA TYR A 501 24.25 -17.46 30.44
C TYR A 501 25.72 -17.81 30.30
N HIS A 502 26.60 -16.90 30.72
CA HIS A 502 27.99 -17.22 30.95
C HIS A 502 27.99 -18.35 31.99
N PRO A 503 28.52 -19.55 31.68
CA PRO A 503 28.69 -20.60 32.67
C PRO A 503 29.93 -20.25 33.48
N ALA A 504 29.80 -19.27 34.35
CA ALA A 504 30.77 -18.94 35.37
C ALA A 504 30.06 -18.17 36.48
N LEU A 505 29.31 -18.91 37.31
CA LEU A 505 29.05 -18.64 38.73
C LEU A 505 28.61 -19.95 39.39
#